data_AF-A0A0F9QT89-F1
#
_entry.id   AF-A0A0F9QT89-F1
#
_cell.length_a   1.000
_cell.length_b   1.000
_cell.length_c   1.000
_cell.angle_alpha   90.00
_cell.angle_beta   90.00
_cell.angle_gamma   90.00
#
_symmetry.space_group_name_H-M   'P 1'
#
loop_
_entity.id
_entity.type
_entity.pdbx_description
1 polymer ?
#
loop_
_entity_poly.entity_id
_entity_poly.type
_entity_poly.pdbx_seq_one_letter_code
_entity_poly.pdbx_strand_id
1 'polypeptide(L)'
;MADLYPHKSGWGMMEPVALINHNVCILYGSIKHFRKVQYFEPIPPFQCLDIGAIALQTTTPRTPAPNLEVFDNEFGQYRWYPLDNAQVTLWLPQVDGRYSLRNMQVPVGMEIVDRDPDLHFTEMFVWEDRHPFFEATNFMDYALTQCRIIAQGYRYVTEPLAKNVIARIEAGEVACTFVVASGWAGSTR
;
A
#
# COMPACT_ATOMS: atom_id res chain seq x y z
N MET A 1 -2.18 -3.43 -36.37
CA MET A 1 -0.90 -3.48 -35.62
C MET A 1 -0.92 -4.76 -34.81
N ALA A 2 0.05 -5.66 -35.02
CA ALA A 2 0.15 -6.90 -34.28
C ALA A 2 0.59 -6.62 -32.84
N ASP A 3 -0.08 -7.26 -31.88
CA ASP A 3 0.16 -7.16 -30.45
C ASP A 3 1.61 -7.62 -30.15
N LEU A 4 2.47 -6.70 -29.71
CA LEU A 4 3.93 -6.88 -29.59
C LEU A 4 4.34 -7.68 -28.34
N TYR A 5 3.40 -8.24 -27.58
CA TYR A 5 3.68 -8.97 -26.34
C TYR A 5 2.95 -10.33 -26.32
N PRO A 6 3.59 -11.42 -26.79
CA PRO A 6 3.01 -12.77 -26.84
C PRO A 6 2.85 -13.45 -25.45
N HIS A 7 3.18 -12.75 -24.36
CA HIS A 7 2.94 -13.19 -22.98
C HIS A 7 2.24 -12.07 -22.20
N LYS A 8 0.92 -11.95 -22.35
CA LYS A 8 0.09 -11.25 -21.35
C LYS A 8 -0.11 -12.20 -20.16
N SER A 9 0.89 -12.29 -19.29
CA SER A 9 0.66 -12.72 -17.91
C SER A 9 -0.10 -11.58 -17.21
N GLY A 10 -1.42 -11.54 -17.36
CA GLY A 10 -2.31 -10.55 -16.73
C GLY A 10 -2.46 -10.76 -15.22
N TRP A 11 -1.38 -11.15 -14.55
CA TRP A 11 -1.28 -11.31 -13.11
C TRP A 11 -0.15 -10.38 -12.68
N GLY A 12 -0.49 -9.30 -11.97
CA GLY A 12 0.49 -8.43 -11.35
C GLY A 12 1.14 -7.38 -12.25
N MET A 13 0.51 -6.99 -13.37
CA MET A 13 0.94 -5.78 -14.09
C MET A 13 0.51 -4.54 -13.30
N MET A 14 1.37 -4.12 -12.38
CA MET A 14 1.22 -2.89 -11.64
C MET A 14 1.87 -1.75 -12.42
N GLU A 15 1.07 -0.72 -12.71
CA GLU A 15 1.59 0.50 -13.33
C GLU A 15 2.11 1.45 -12.25
N PRO A 16 3.27 2.09 -12.47
CA PRO A 16 3.77 3.07 -11.55
C PRO A 16 2.86 4.31 -11.57
N VAL A 17 2.48 4.81 -10.39
CA VAL A 17 1.60 5.97 -10.23
C VAL A 17 2.21 7.27 -10.77
N ALA A 18 3.54 7.32 -10.88
CA ALA A 18 4.27 8.45 -11.41
C ALA A 18 5.57 7.99 -12.10
N LEU A 19 5.95 8.68 -13.17
CA LEU A 19 7.22 8.42 -13.85
C LEU A 19 8.32 9.33 -13.32
N ILE A 20 9.54 9.04 -13.73
CA ILE A 20 10.71 9.89 -13.48
C ILE A 20 10.41 11.33 -13.93
N ASN A 21 10.75 12.31 -13.09
CA ASN A 21 10.47 13.74 -13.24
C ASN A 21 9.00 14.17 -13.12
N HIS A 22 8.06 13.27 -12.80
CA HIS A 22 6.68 13.68 -12.54
C HIS A 22 6.55 14.30 -11.15
N ASN A 23 5.61 15.25 -11.02
CA ASN A 23 5.23 15.83 -9.74
C ASN A 23 4.18 14.96 -9.07
N VAL A 24 4.35 14.74 -7.77
CA VAL A 24 3.41 13.98 -6.94
C VAL A 24 3.02 14.81 -5.72
N CYS A 25 1.74 14.75 -5.36
CA CYS A 25 1.21 15.27 -4.12
C CYS A 25 0.84 14.09 -3.25
N ILE A 26 1.62 13.89 -2.20
CA ILE A 26 1.44 12.82 -1.24
C ILE A 26 0.64 13.39 -0.09
N LEU A 27 -0.62 13.00 -0.02
CA LEU A 27 -1.52 13.42 1.03
C LEU A 27 -1.46 12.39 2.16
N TYR A 28 -0.81 12.76 3.25
CA TYR A 28 -0.85 11.99 4.48
C TYR A 28 -1.71 12.69 5.51
N GLY A 29 -2.79 12.02 5.91
CA GLY A 29 -3.81 12.62 6.75
C GLY A 29 -4.36 13.90 6.12
N SER A 30 -4.14 15.03 6.79
CA SER A 30 -4.49 16.38 6.31
C SER A 30 -3.30 17.18 5.72
N ILE A 31 -2.08 16.62 5.71
CA ILE A 31 -0.87 17.31 5.25
C ILE A 31 -0.54 16.91 3.81
N LYS A 32 -0.34 17.91 2.95
CA LYS A 32 0.10 17.71 1.56
C LYS A 32 1.61 17.83 1.45
N HIS A 33 2.26 16.80 0.94
CA HIS A 33 3.68 16.79 0.61
C HIS A 33 3.85 16.83 -0.91
N PHE A 34 4.23 17.99 -1.44
CA PHE A 34 4.50 18.16 -2.87
C PHE A 34 5.95 17.79 -3.16
N ARG A 35 6.14 16.75 -3.98
CA ARG A 35 7.44 16.18 -4.29
C ARG A 35 7.59 15.94 -5.79
N LYS A 36 8.83 15.79 -6.25
CA LYS A 36 9.17 15.36 -7.61
C LYS A 36 9.86 14.00 -7.57
N VAL A 37 9.43 13.07 -8.42
CA VAL A 37 10.02 11.73 -8.50
C VAL A 37 11.38 11.81 -9.19
N GLN A 38 12.43 11.34 -8.51
CA GLN A 38 13.79 11.23 -9.05
C GLN A 38 13.98 9.92 -9.79
N TYR A 39 13.61 8.81 -9.14
CA TYR A 39 13.59 7.49 -9.72
C TYR A 39 12.60 6.61 -8.95
N PHE A 40 12.27 5.48 -9.55
CA PHE A 40 11.45 4.46 -8.90
C PHE A 40 12.02 3.09 -9.19
N GLU A 41 11.83 2.17 -8.26
CA GLU A 41 12.32 0.80 -8.33
C GLU A 41 11.16 -0.18 -8.14
N PRO A 42 11.01 -1.17 -9.03
CA PRO A 42 10.03 -2.23 -8.84
C PRO A 42 10.45 -3.14 -7.69
N ILE A 43 9.49 -3.48 -6.85
CA ILE A 43 9.64 -4.44 -5.76
C ILE A 43 8.91 -5.73 -6.17
N PRO A 44 9.63 -6.84 -6.39
CA PRO A 44 9.01 -8.11 -6.72
C PRO A 44 8.18 -8.63 -5.54
N PRO A 45 7.23 -9.55 -5.78
CA PRO A 45 6.50 -10.21 -4.71
C PRO A 45 7.42 -10.75 -3.62
N PHE A 46 7.21 -10.30 -2.39
CA PHE A 46 7.95 -10.76 -1.22
C PHE A 46 7.02 -10.93 -0.03
N GLN A 47 7.42 -11.80 0.90
CA GLN A 47 6.69 -11.98 2.16
C GLN A 47 6.93 -10.79 3.07
N CYS A 48 5.97 -9.88 3.12
CA CYS A 48 6.08 -8.65 3.89
C CYS A 48 5.80 -8.85 5.38
N LEU A 49 4.95 -9.81 5.73
CA LEU A 49 4.61 -10.14 7.11
C LEU A 49 4.22 -11.61 7.25
N ASP A 50 4.59 -12.21 8.38
CA ASP A 50 4.03 -13.47 8.86
C ASP A 50 3.39 -13.23 10.23
N ILE A 51 2.08 -13.42 10.31
CA ILE A 51 1.31 -13.27 11.54
C ILE A 51 1.45 -14.54 12.42
N GLY A 52 1.93 -15.65 11.86
CA GLY A 52 2.10 -16.92 12.55
C GLY A 52 0.81 -17.71 12.68
N ALA A 53 0.76 -18.60 13.66
CA ALA A 53 -0.36 -19.51 13.85
C ALA A 53 -1.61 -18.77 14.37
N ILE A 54 -2.78 -19.13 13.84
CA ILE A 54 -4.07 -18.54 14.21
C ILE A 54 -5.01 -19.67 14.62
N ALA A 55 -5.48 -19.64 15.86
CA ALA A 55 -6.45 -20.62 16.36
C ALA A 55 -7.76 -20.55 15.56
N LEU A 56 -8.51 -21.65 15.53
CA LEU A 56 -9.82 -21.71 14.86
C LEU A 56 -10.76 -20.64 15.42
N GLN A 57 -11.54 -19.99 14.56
CA GLN A 57 -12.53 -18.97 14.96
C GLN A 57 -11.96 -17.81 15.80
N THR A 58 -10.68 -17.46 15.60
CA THR A 58 -10.04 -16.34 16.31
C THR A 58 -9.53 -15.26 15.37
N THR A 59 -9.49 -14.04 15.90
CA THR A 59 -8.87 -12.87 15.27
C THR A 59 -7.59 -12.54 16.01
N THR A 60 -6.52 -12.28 15.27
CA THR A 60 -5.23 -11.89 15.83
C THR A 60 -5.25 -10.43 16.27
N PRO A 61 -4.36 -10.00 17.16
CA PRO A 61 -4.11 -8.58 17.35
C PRO A 61 -3.57 -7.95 16.05
N ARG A 62 -3.73 -6.62 15.94
CA ARG A 62 -3.12 -5.83 14.87
C ARG A 62 -1.60 -5.96 14.93
N THR A 63 -1.02 -6.37 13.82
CA THR A 63 0.42 -6.64 13.69
C THR A 63 1.02 -5.65 12.68
N PRO A 64 2.09 -4.90 13.06
CA PRO A 64 2.74 -3.98 12.14
C PRO A 64 3.51 -4.73 11.06
N ALA A 65 3.59 -4.16 9.85
CA ALA A 65 4.42 -4.68 8.76
C ALA A 65 5.62 -3.75 8.49
N PRO A 66 6.68 -3.80 9.31
CA PRO A 66 7.84 -2.92 9.18
C PRO A 66 8.60 -3.14 7.86
N ASN A 67 8.49 -4.31 7.23
CA ASN A 67 9.11 -4.55 5.92
C ASN A 67 8.50 -3.74 4.77
N LEU A 68 7.39 -3.03 5.01
CA LEU A 68 6.77 -2.10 4.06
C LEU A 68 7.12 -0.64 4.34
N GLU A 69 7.89 -0.38 5.40
CA GLU A 69 8.40 0.95 5.73
C GLU A 69 9.35 1.43 4.62
N VAL A 70 9.28 2.72 4.36
CA VAL A 70 10.09 3.42 3.36
C VAL A 70 10.85 4.54 4.04
N PHE A 71 12.07 4.82 3.56
CA PHE A 71 12.96 5.78 4.22
C PHE A 71 12.55 7.24 3.95
N ASP A 72 13.27 8.16 4.57
CA ASP A 72 13.18 9.60 4.31
C ASP A 72 13.20 9.94 2.81
N ASN A 73 12.30 10.81 2.39
CA ASN A 73 12.08 11.22 1.00
C ASN A 73 11.61 10.12 0.06
N GLU A 74 11.11 9.00 0.60
CA GLU A 74 10.57 7.89 -0.17
C GLU A 74 9.06 7.71 0.06
N PHE A 75 8.38 7.16 -0.94
CA PHE A 75 7.03 6.63 -0.78
C PHE A 75 6.89 5.28 -1.48
N GLY A 76 6.03 4.43 -0.94
CA GLY A 76 5.74 3.11 -1.47
C GLY A 76 4.34 3.05 -2.08
N GLN A 77 4.22 2.34 -3.20
CA GLN A 77 2.95 1.92 -3.79
C GLN A 77 2.96 0.39 -3.77
N TYR A 78 2.05 -0.22 -3.03
CA TYR A 78 2.03 -1.65 -2.80
C TYR A 78 0.66 -2.23 -3.10
N ARG A 79 0.63 -3.42 -3.71
CA ARG A 79 -0.51 -4.33 -3.71
C ARG A 79 -0.18 -5.50 -2.81
N TRP A 80 -1.16 -6.03 -2.11
CA TRP A 80 -0.94 -7.07 -1.12
C TRP A 80 -2.05 -8.13 -1.14
N TYR A 81 -1.72 -9.34 -0.74
CA TYR A 81 -2.71 -10.41 -0.60
C TYR A 81 -2.21 -11.48 0.38
N PRO A 82 -3.13 -12.18 1.07
CA PRO A 82 -2.77 -13.32 1.91
C PRO A 82 -2.45 -14.56 1.07
N LEU A 83 -1.45 -15.34 1.49
CA LEU A 83 -1.13 -16.64 0.89
C LEU A 83 -1.85 -17.81 1.54
N ASP A 84 -2.21 -17.65 2.81
CA ASP A 84 -2.84 -18.70 3.59
C ASP A 84 -4.35 -18.40 3.73
N ASN A 85 -5.13 -19.42 4.08
CA ASN A 85 -6.59 -19.34 4.11
C ASN A 85 -7.12 -18.59 5.35
N ALA A 86 -6.77 -17.31 5.45
CA ALA A 86 -7.19 -16.37 6.46
C ALA A 86 -7.84 -15.15 5.79
N GLN A 87 -8.76 -14.52 6.51
CA GLN A 87 -9.29 -13.21 6.14
C GLN A 87 -8.43 -12.13 6.78
N VAL A 88 -7.72 -11.37 5.97
CA VAL A 88 -6.78 -10.34 6.41
C VAL A 88 -7.34 -8.96 6.15
N THR A 89 -7.30 -8.09 7.14
CA THR A 89 -7.76 -6.71 7.07
C THR A 89 -6.58 -5.76 7.18
N LEU A 90 -6.49 -4.83 6.23
CA LEU A 90 -5.54 -3.71 6.28
C LEU A 90 -6.13 -2.59 7.15
N TRP A 91 -5.41 -2.21 8.19
CA TRP A 91 -5.79 -1.12 9.09
C TRP A 91 -5.07 0.17 8.72
N LEU A 92 -5.86 1.18 8.35
CA LEU A 92 -5.39 2.56 8.16
C LEU A 92 -5.30 3.28 9.51
N PRO A 93 -4.42 4.29 9.67
CA PRO A 93 -4.28 5.05 10.90
C PRO A 93 -5.60 5.73 11.30
N GLN A 94 -6.19 5.31 12.43
CA GLN A 94 -7.52 5.73 12.89
C GLN A 94 -7.57 7.14 13.52
N VAL A 95 -6.41 7.79 13.71
CA VAL A 95 -6.30 9.07 14.43
C VAL A 95 -6.76 10.26 13.57
N ASP A 96 -6.76 10.12 12.24
CA ASP A 96 -7.26 11.18 11.36
C ASP A 96 -8.75 10.99 11.07
N GLY A 97 -9.53 12.06 11.28
CA GLY A 97 -10.96 12.11 11.01
C GLY A 97 -11.34 11.74 9.56
N ARG A 98 -10.40 11.92 8.61
CA ARG A 98 -10.57 11.46 7.23
C ARG A 98 -10.73 9.94 7.12
N TYR A 99 -10.05 9.19 8.00
CA TYR A 99 -10.12 7.74 8.08
C TYR A 99 -11.15 7.26 9.13
N SER A 100 -11.88 8.18 9.79
CA SER A 100 -12.80 7.87 10.89
C SER A 100 -14.28 7.75 10.49
N LEU A 101 -14.62 7.65 9.21
CA LEU A 101 -15.99 7.33 8.78
C LEU A 101 -16.27 5.83 8.96
N ARG A 102 -17.56 5.47 9.18
CA ARG A 102 -18.11 4.11 9.45
C ARG A 102 -17.09 3.02 9.05
N ASN A 103 -16.46 2.42 10.06
CA ASN A 103 -15.34 1.46 10.00
C ASN A 103 -15.62 0.23 9.10
N MET A 104 -15.80 0.46 7.81
CA MET A 104 -15.95 -0.55 6.78
C MET A 104 -14.56 -0.84 6.24
N GLN A 105 -13.84 -1.67 6.97
CA GLN A 105 -12.65 -2.32 6.46
C GLN A 105 -13.08 -3.69 5.96
N VAL A 106 -12.77 -3.98 4.70
CA VAL A 106 -13.19 -5.21 4.06
C VAL A 106 -12.04 -6.21 4.20
N PRO A 107 -12.26 -7.38 4.83
CA PRO A 107 -11.24 -8.41 4.88
C PRO A 107 -11.01 -8.97 3.47
N VAL A 108 -9.74 -9.24 3.19
CA VAL A 108 -9.25 -9.85 1.96
C VAL A 108 -8.87 -11.29 2.28
N GLY A 109 -9.50 -12.24 1.60
CA GLY A 109 -9.14 -13.66 1.68
C GLY A 109 -8.18 -14.06 0.56
N MET A 110 -7.70 -15.31 0.60
CA MET A 110 -6.80 -15.87 -0.42
C MET A 110 -7.45 -15.88 -1.82
N GLU A 111 -8.78 -15.96 -1.89
CA GLU A 111 -9.56 -15.93 -3.12
C GLU A 111 -9.57 -14.57 -3.84
N ILE A 112 -8.92 -13.54 -3.29
CA ILE A 112 -8.85 -12.22 -3.92
C ILE A 112 -8.23 -12.30 -5.32
N VAL A 113 -7.27 -13.21 -5.53
CA VAL A 113 -6.59 -13.37 -6.81
C VAL A 113 -7.55 -13.90 -7.89
N ASP A 114 -8.60 -14.61 -7.52
CA ASP A 114 -9.64 -15.06 -8.47
C ASP A 114 -10.63 -13.93 -8.81
N ARG A 115 -10.90 -13.03 -7.86
CA ARG A 115 -11.88 -11.94 -8.00
C ARG A 115 -11.28 -10.68 -8.60
N ASP A 116 -10.02 -10.42 -8.28
CA ASP A 116 -9.22 -9.27 -8.69
C ASP A 116 -7.79 -9.75 -9.02
N PRO A 117 -7.59 -10.34 -10.21
CA PRO A 117 -6.30 -10.91 -10.62
C PRO A 117 -5.15 -9.89 -10.66
N ASP A 118 -5.48 -8.61 -10.83
CA ASP A 118 -4.52 -7.51 -10.86
C ASP A 118 -4.33 -6.83 -9.49
N LEU A 119 -5.10 -7.25 -8.48
CA LEU A 119 -5.01 -6.80 -7.09
C LEU A 119 -5.23 -5.28 -6.90
N HIS A 120 -5.99 -4.65 -7.80
CA HIS A 120 -6.31 -3.22 -7.74
C HIS A 120 -7.01 -2.80 -6.44
N PHE A 121 -7.85 -3.66 -5.87
CA PHE A 121 -8.59 -3.37 -4.64
C PHE A 121 -7.73 -3.45 -3.37
N THR A 122 -6.52 -3.99 -3.48
CA THR A 122 -5.56 -4.09 -2.37
C THR A 122 -4.43 -3.07 -2.48
N GLU A 123 -4.53 -2.14 -3.43
CA GLU A 123 -3.51 -1.12 -3.62
C GLU A 123 -3.51 -0.11 -2.47
N MET A 124 -2.33 0.14 -1.91
CA MET A 124 -2.10 1.07 -0.82
C MET A 124 -0.82 1.87 -1.04
N PHE A 125 -0.78 3.05 -0.42
CA PHE A 125 0.38 3.92 -0.45
C PHE A 125 0.92 4.10 0.97
N VAL A 126 2.24 4.08 1.10
CA VAL A 126 2.98 4.23 2.35
C VAL A 126 3.92 5.44 2.23
N TRP A 127 4.01 6.24 3.29
CA TRP A 127 4.84 7.45 3.35
C TRP A 127 5.89 7.36 4.45
N GLU A 128 7.07 7.92 4.21
CA GLU A 128 8.24 8.10 5.11
C GLU A 128 8.01 7.71 6.57
N ASP A 129 8.80 6.73 7.07
CA ASP A 129 8.82 6.26 8.46
C ASP A 129 7.48 5.75 9.00
N ARG A 130 6.59 5.31 8.09
CA ARG A 130 5.30 4.73 8.46
C ARG A 130 5.15 3.36 7.86
N HIS A 131 4.40 2.54 8.57
CA HIS A 131 4.04 1.20 8.12
C HIS A 131 2.54 0.94 8.35
N PRO A 132 1.91 0.11 7.51
CA PRO A 132 0.54 -0.34 7.73
C PRO A 132 0.47 -1.41 8.83
N PHE A 133 -0.76 -1.66 9.30
CA PHE A 133 -1.08 -2.76 10.19
C PHE A 133 -1.97 -3.78 9.49
N PHE A 134 -1.77 -5.04 9.83
CA PHE A 134 -2.62 -6.13 9.38
C PHE A 134 -3.24 -6.85 10.57
N GLU A 135 -4.47 -7.30 10.38
CA GLU A 135 -5.20 -8.14 11.32
C GLU A 135 -5.73 -9.35 10.56
N ALA A 136 -5.53 -10.55 11.07
CA ALA A 136 -6.00 -11.76 10.42
C ALA A 136 -7.08 -12.43 11.26
N THR A 137 -8.13 -12.91 10.60
CA THR A 137 -9.19 -13.71 11.22
C THR A 137 -9.26 -15.07 10.54
N ASN A 138 -9.24 -16.12 11.36
CA ASN A 138 -9.43 -17.49 10.91
C ASN A 138 -10.89 -17.89 11.10
N PHE A 139 -11.65 -17.96 10.00
CA PHE A 139 -13.05 -18.42 10.00
C PHE A 139 -13.20 -19.93 9.76
N MET A 140 -12.10 -20.66 9.70
CA MET A 140 -12.11 -22.11 9.47
C MET A 140 -12.39 -22.88 10.77
N ASP A 141 -12.76 -24.15 10.62
CA ASP A 141 -12.98 -25.11 11.71
C ASP A 141 -11.68 -25.76 12.23
N TYR A 142 -10.54 -25.40 11.64
CA TYR A 142 -9.21 -25.85 12.05
C TYR A 142 -8.25 -24.68 12.30
N ALA A 143 -7.19 -24.94 13.07
CA ALA A 143 -6.15 -23.95 13.35
C ALA A 143 -5.21 -23.80 12.15
N LEU A 144 -4.91 -22.56 11.77
CA LEU A 144 -3.88 -22.25 10.78
C LEU A 144 -2.52 -22.29 11.46
N THR A 145 -1.55 -22.94 10.82
CA THR A 145 -0.17 -23.01 11.32
C THR A 145 0.63 -21.75 11.02
N GLN A 146 0.23 -20.99 10.00
CA GLN A 146 0.87 -19.75 9.56
C GLN A 146 -0.14 -18.87 8.80
N CYS A 147 0.13 -17.57 8.75
CA CYS A 147 -0.65 -16.60 8.00
C CYS A 147 0.30 -15.56 7.40
N ARG A 148 0.70 -15.79 6.16
CA ARG A 148 1.69 -15.01 5.42
C ARG A 148 1.01 -14.05 4.48
N ILE A 149 1.56 -12.85 4.41
CA ILE A 149 1.10 -11.77 3.54
C ILE A 149 2.22 -11.45 2.55
N ILE A 150 1.86 -11.41 1.28
CA ILE A 150 2.75 -10.98 0.20
C ILE A 150 2.43 -9.54 -0.15
N ALA A 151 3.47 -8.76 -0.44
CA ALA A 151 3.34 -7.47 -1.08
C ALA A 151 4.24 -7.39 -2.31
N GLN A 152 3.82 -6.56 -3.27
CA GLN A 152 4.58 -6.20 -4.48
C GLN A 152 4.27 -4.77 -4.88
N GLY A 153 5.15 -4.13 -5.64
CA GLY A 153 4.84 -2.84 -6.26
C GLY A 153 6.04 -1.98 -6.59
N TYR A 154 6.04 -0.72 -6.16
CA TYR A 154 7.10 0.24 -6.46
C TYR A 154 7.49 1.05 -5.24
N ARG A 155 8.79 1.34 -5.15
CA ARG A 155 9.34 2.35 -4.26
C ARG A 155 9.78 3.55 -5.07
N TYR A 156 9.44 4.74 -4.61
CA TYR A 156 9.75 6.00 -5.27
C TYR A 156 10.67 6.82 -4.38
N VAL A 157 11.75 7.32 -4.97
CA VAL A 157 12.64 8.30 -4.32
C VAL A 157 12.28 9.68 -4.84
N THR A 158 12.10 10.62 -3.93
CA THR A 158 11.53 11.93 -4.24
C THR A 158 12.34 13.09 -3.68
N GLU A 159 12.15 14.28 -4.24
CA GLU A 159 12.73 15.52 -3.73
C GLU A 159 11.63 16.56 -3.46
N PRO A 160 11.82 17.47 -2.50
CA PRO A 160 10.85 18.54 -2.24
C PRO A 160 10.77 19.52 -3.41
N LEU A 161 9.54 19.92 -3.76
CA LEU A 161 9.30 20.93 -4.80
C LEU A 161 9.53 22.36 -4.29
N ALA A 162 9.99 23.23 -5.18
CA ALA A 162 10.11 24.66 -4.88
C ALA A 162 8.74 25.33 -4.75
N LYS A 163 8.62 26.34 -3.86
CA LYS A 163 7.35 27.02 -3.53
C LYS A 163 6.62 27.59 -4.75
N ASN A 164 7.36 28.11 -5.73
CA ASN A 164 6.79 28.62 -6.98
C ASN A 164 6.14 27.52 -7.82
N VAL A 165 6.70 26.30 -7.83
CA VAL A 165 6.10 25.16 -8.54
C VAL A 165 4.83 24.70 -7.83
N ILE A 166 4.86 24.66 -6.50
CA ILE A 166 3.69 24.30 -5.68
C ILE A 166 2.51 25.25 -5.96
N ALA A 167 2.74 26.56 -5.96
CA ALA A 167 1.70 27.55 -6.25
C ALA A 167 1.07 27.34 -7.64
N ARG A 168 1.86 26.96 -8.64
CA ARG A 168 1.39 26.67 -9.99
C ARG A 168 0.61 25.35 -10.08
N ILE A 169 0.99 24.34 -9.30
CA ILE A 169 0.22 23.10 -9.16
C ILE A 169 -1.14 23.39 -8.52
N GLU A 170 -1.18 24.19 -7.46
CA GLU A 170 -2.42 24.56 -6.77
C GLU A 170 -3.34 25.42 -7.64
N ALA A 171 -2.76 26.24 -8.53
CA ALA A 171 -3.49 27.00 -9.55
C ALA A 171 -3.96 26.13 -10.74
N GLY A 172 -3.58 24.85 -10.81
CA GLY A 172 -3.95 23.94 -11.89
C GLY A 172 -3.15 24.12 -13.19
N GLU A 173 -2.04 24.87 -13.16
CA GLU A 173 -1.21 25.15 -14.34
C GLU A 173 -0.22 24.02 -14.65
N VAL A 174 0.10 23.19 -13.65
CA VAL A 174 1.11 22.13 -13.74
C VAL A 174 0.49 20.82 -13.28
N ALA A 175 0.66 19.77 -14.08
CA ALA A 175 0.18 18.43 -13.74
C ALA A 175 0.88 17.89 -12.48
N CYS A 176 0.09 17.24 -11.64
CA CYS A 176 0.54 16.61 -10.40
C CYS A 176 -0.34 15.39 -10.12
N THR A 177 0.28 14.24 -9.86
CA THR A 177 -0.46 13.04 -9.44
C THR A 177 -0.75 13.11 -7.95
N PHE A 178 -2.00 12.95 -7.57
CA PHE A 178 -2.40 12.94 -6.16
C PHE A 178 -2.49 11.50 -5.65
N VAL A 179 -1.73 11.20 -4.60
CA VAL A 179 -1.76 9.90 -3.92
C VAL A 179 -2.13 10.09 -2.45
N VAL A 180 -2.93 9.17 -1.92
CA VAL A 180 -3.35 9.20 -0.52
C VAL A 180 -2.56 8.15 0.23
N ALA A 181 -1.57 8.60 0.99
CA ALA A 181 -0.71 7.73 1.77
C ALA A 181 -1.32 7.45 3.14
N SER A 182 -1.07 6.24 3.60
CA SER A 182 -1.51 5.70 4.87
C SER A 182 -0.36 5.00 5.56
N GLY A 183 -0.52 4.74 6.85
CA GLY A 183 0.51 4.13 7.68
C GLY A 183 0.57 4.82 9.02
N TRP A 184 1.10 4.13 10.01
CA TRP A 184 1.31 4.69 11.33
C TRP A 184 2.80 4.90 11.52
N ALA A 185 3.16 6.10 11.96
CA ALA A 185 4.46 6.28 12.58
C ALA A 185 4.35 5.64 13.95
N GLY A 186 5.21 4.66 14.23
CA GLY A 186 5.57 4.25 15.59
C GLY A 186 5.39 5.39 16.57
N SER A 187 4.78 5.18 17.73
CA SER A 187 4.86 6.14 18.83
C SER A 187 6.34 6.47 19.06
N THR A 188 6.78 7.59 18.49
CA THR A 188 7.99 8.29 18.87
C THR A 188 7.54 9.56 19.57
N ARG A 189 7.01 9.36 20.77
CA ARG A 189 7.30 10.09 22.01
C ARG A 189 6.42 9.58 23.13
#